data_AF-A0A251VRC8-F1
#
_entry.id   AF-A0A251VRC8-F1
#
_cell.length_a   1.000
_cell.length_b   1.000
_cell.length_c   1.000
_cell.angle_alpha   90.00
_cell.angle_beta   90.00
_cell.angle_gamma   90.00
#
_symmetry.space_group_name_H-M   'P 1'
#
loop_
_entity.id
_entity.type
_entity.pdbx_description
1 polymer ?
#
loop_
_entity_poly.entity_id
_entity_poly.type
_entity_poly.pdbx_seq_one_letter_code
_entity_poly.pdbx_strand_id
1 'polypeptide(L)' 'MADSSSYIHMVHHLIEECLIFNMSKEECMEALYKHANIMPAITSTVWSELEKENKDFFEVYYNTRRDAQTQSISSSSSS' A
#
# COMPACT_ATOMS: atom_id res chain seq x y z
N MET A 1 -21.45 19.51 -9.28
CA MET A 1 -21.09 19.26 -7.87
C MET A 1 -19.71 18.65 -7.92
N ALA A 2 -18.66 19.41 -7.61
CA ALA A 2 -17.32 18.82 -7.51
C ALA A 2 -17.19 18.40 -6.04
N ASP A 3 -17.65 17.20 -5.76
CA ASP A 3 -17.68 16.64 -4.41
C ASP A 3 -16.26 16.58 -3.85
N SER A 4 -16.08 17.17 -2.66
CA SER A 4 -14.83 17.17 -1.91
C SER A 4 -14.29 15.77 -1.60
N SER A 5 -15.09 14.72 -1.85
CA SER A 5 -14.66 13.32 -1.81
C SER A 5 -13.57 13.00 -2.85
N SER A 6 -13.45 13.79 -3.92
CA SER A 6 -12.53 13.54 -5.04
C SER A 6 -11.07 13.36 -4.59
N TYR A 7 -10.59 14.15 -3.62
CA TYR A 7 -9.19 14.10 -3.18
C TYR A 7 -8.88 12.84 -2.36
N ILE A 8 -9.73 12.53 -1.38
CA ILE A 8 -9.53 11.33 -0.54
C ILE A 8 -9.67 10.07 -1.38
N HIS A 9 -10.67 10.01 -2.27
CA HIS A 9 -10.85 8.89 -3.19
C HIS A 9 -9.65 8.73 -4.14
N MET A 10 -9.08 9.83 -4.62
CA MET A 10 -7.86 9.80 -5.44
C MET A 10 -6.68 9.21 -4.66
N VAL A 11 -6.41 9.70 -3.44
CA VAL A 11 -5.31 9.17 -2.61
C VAL A 11 -5.51 7.69 -2.32
N HIS A 12 -6.75 7.28 -2.02
CA HIS A 12 -7.10 5.89 -1.77
C HIS A 12 -6.82 5.00 -2.98
N HIS A 13 -7.29 5.41 -4.17
CA HIS A 13 -7.06 4.67 -5.41
C HIS A 13 -5.57 4.50 -5.71
N LEU A 14 -4.78 5.56 -5.54
CA LEU A 14 -3.34 5.52 -5.75
C LEU A 14 -2.64 4.56 -4.77
N ILE A 15 -3.12 4.48 -3.53
CA ILE A 15 -2.62 3.50 -2.55
C ILE A 15 -2.98 2.07 -2.97
N GLU A 16 -4.20 1.83 -3.46
CA GLU A 16 -4.61 0.53 -4.00
C GLU A 16 -3.73 0.11 -5.20
N GLU A 17 -3.41 1.04 -6.09
CA GLU A 17 -2.46 0.80 -7.18
C GLU A 17 -1.07 0.44 -6.63
N CYS A 18 -0.53 1.18 -5.66
CA CYS A 18 0.74 0.85 -5.01
C CYS A 18 0.75 -0.60 -4.46
N LEU A 19 -0.37 -1.02 -3.86
CA LEU A 19 -0.50 -2.37 -3.31
C LEU A 19 -0.44 -3.41 -4.43
N ILE A 20 -1.08 -3.17 -5.58
CA ILE A 20 -1.00 -4.05 -6.75
C ILE A 20 0.44 -4.17 -7.26
N PHE A 21 1.20 -3.08 -7.24
CA PHE A 21 2.62 -3.08 -7.61
C PHE A 21 3.54 -3.72 -6.55
N ASN A 22 2.99 -4.31 -5.49
CA ASN A 22 3.76 -4.80 -4.36
C ASN A 22 4.72 -3.71 -3.83
N MET A 23 4.27 -2.47 -3.64
CA MET A 23 5.07 -1.38 -3.05
C MET A 23 4.97 -1.31 -1.52
N SER A 24 6.03 -0.83 -0.87
CA SER A 24 6.04 -0.58 0.58
C SER A 24 5.25 0.69 0.85
N LYS A 25 4.83 0.87 2.10
CA LYS A 25 4.34 2.18 2.57
C LYS A 25 5.30 3.32 2.20
N GLU A 26 6.61 3.15 2.40
CA GLU A 26 7.63 4.14 2.05
C GLU A 26 7.71 4.42 0.54
N GLU A 27 7.79 3.38 -0.28
CA GLU A 27 7.84 3.54 -1.74
C GLU A 27 6.57 4.18 -2.29
N CYS A 28 5.41 3.77 -1.78
CA CYS A 28 4.14 4.39 -2.14
C CYS A 28 4.12 5.88 -1.78
N MET A 29 4.58 6.25 -0.58
CA MET A 29 4.69 7.67 -0.18
C MET A 29 5.58 8.47 -1.13
N GLU A 30 6.76 7.96 -1.49
CA GLU A 30 7.65 8.64 -2.43
C GLU A 30 7.06 8.72 -3.84
N ALA A 31 6.45 7.64 -4.33
CA ALA A 31 5.84 7.59 -5.65
C ALA A 31 4.68 8.59 -5.75
N LEU A 32 3.73 8.57 -4.81
CA LEU A 32 2.63 9.54 -4.80
C LEU A 32 3.14 10.97 -4.65
N TYR A 33 4.20 11.20 -3.87
CA TYR A 33 4.78 12.53 -3.76
C TYR A 33 5.45 13.00 -5.06
N LYS A 34 6.24 12.16 -5.73
CA LYS A 34 6.93 12.54 -6.97
C LYS A 34 5.99 12.63 -8.18
N HIS A 35 5.03 11.70 -8.29
CA HIS A 35 4.14 11.59 -9.45
C HIS A 35 2.85 12.40 -9.31
N ALA A 36 2.27 12.44 -8.11
CA ALA A 36 0.99 13.10 -7.83
C ALA A 36 1.12 14.33 -6.91
N ASN A 37 2.33 14.66 -6.44
CA ASN A 37 2.58 15.76 -5.51
C ASN A 37 1.76 15.67 -4.21
N ILE A 38 1.48 14.44 -3.76
CA ILE A 38 0.72 14.18 -2.52
C ILE A 38 1.71 14.09 -1.35
N MET A 39 1.42 14.83 -0.28
CA MET A 39 2.30 14.82 0.89
C MET A 39 2.37 13.42 1.52
N PRO A 40 3.58 12.93 1.86
CA PRO A 40 3.75 11.61 2.48
C PRO A 40 3.00 11.50 3.81
N ALA A 41 2.81 12.60 4.54
CA ALA A 41 1.98 12.64 5.75
C ALA A 41 0.52 12.24 5.47
N ILE A 42 -0.05 12.66 4.34
CA ILE A 42 -1.42 12.31 3.93
C ILE A 42 -1.48 10.83 3.56
N THR A 43 -0.62 10.38 2.64
CA THR A 43 -0.55 8.96 2.23
C THR A 43 -0.33 8.04 3.43
N SER A 44 0.56 8.40 4.36
CA SER A 44 0.82 7.64 5.58
C SER A 44 -0.43 7.51 6.45
N THR A 45 -1.19 8.60 6.57
CA THR A 45 -2.43 8.62 7.37
C THR A 45 -3.46 7.71 6.74
N VAL A 46 -3.74 7.88 5.45
CA VAL A 46 -4.75 7.06 4.72
C VAL A 46 -4.35 5.58 4.72
N TRP A 47 -3.08 5.26 4.46
CA TRP A 47 -2.56 3.90 4.51
C TRP A 47 -2.75 3.25 5.89
N SER A 48 -2.45 3.98 6.96
CA SER A 48 -2.60 3.44 8.32
C SER A 48 -4.05 3.22 8.73
N GLU A 49 -4.99 4.03 8.24
CA GLU A 49 -6.43 3.78 8.44
C GLU A 49 -6.89 2.56 7.63
N LEU A 50 -6.48 2.47 6.36
CA LEU A 50 -6.71 1.32 5.50
C LEU A 50 -6.24 0.00 6.12
N GLU A 51 -5.03 0.00 6.69
CA GLU A 51 -4.44 -1.16 7.36
C GLU A 51 -5.22 -1.54 8.61
N LYS A 52 -5.73 -0.57 9.38
CA LYS A 52 -6.54 -0.85 10.57
C LYS A 52 -7.92 -1.41 10.23
N GLU A 53 -8.56 -0.91 9.17
CA GLU A 53 -9.87 -1.38 8.73
C GLU A 53 -9.78 -2.71 7.98
N ASN A 54 -8.68 -2.95 7.25
CA ASN A 54 -8.48 -4.14 6.40
C ASN A 54 -7.27 -4.97 6.84
N LYS A 55 -7.11 -5.23 8.14
CA LYS A 55 -5.94 -5.94 8.68
C LYS A 55 -5.68 -7.28 8.00
N ASP A 56 -6.72 -8.08 7.78
CA ASP A 56 -6.61 -9.39 7.14
C ASP A 56 -6.01 -9.29 5.72
N PHE A 57 -6.38 -8.27 4.96
CA PHE A 57 -5.80 -8.03 3.63
C PHE A 57 -4.32 -7.65 3.71
N PHE A 58 -3.98 -6.70 4.58
CA PHE A 58 -2.60 -6.23 4.72
C PHE A 58 -1.67 -7.31 5.28
N GLU A 59 -2.15 -8.18 6.17
CA GLU A 59 -1.39 -9.32 6.69
C GLU A 59 -0.98 -10.27 5.55
N VAL A 60 -1.92 -10.67 4.70
CA VAL A 60 -1.66 -11.52 3.53
C VAL A 60 -0.77 -10.80 2.51
N TYR A 61 -1.00 -9.50 2.29
CA TYR A 61 -0.20 -8.69 1.38
C TYR A 61 1.27 -8.66 1.80
N TYR A 62 1.56 -8.33 3.06
CA TYR A 62 2.93 -8.28 3.57
C TYR A 62 3.62 -9.65 3.52
N ASN A 63 2.87 -10.73 3.80
CA ASN A 63 3.41 -12.08 3.68
C ASN A 63 3.78 -12.43 2.24
N THR A 64 2.85 -12.24 1.30
CA THR A 64 3.05 -12.49 -0.14
C THR A 64 4.25 -11.71 -0.70
N ARG A 65 4.40 -10.46 -0.26
CA ARG A 65 5.46 -9.58 -0.73
C ARG A 65 6.84 -10.02 -0.23
N ARG A 66 6.91 -10.60 0.96
CA ARG A 66 8.12 -11.23 1.51
C ARG A 66 8.51 -12.49 0.71
N ASP A 67 7.52 -13.28 0.31
CA ASP A 67 7.70 -14.44 -0.55
C ASP A 67 8.20 -14.08 -1.96
N ALA A 68 7.70 -12.98 -2.54
CA ALA A 68 8.16 -12.48 -3.84
C ALA A 68 9.65 -12.08 -3.83
N GLN A 69 10.15 -11.55 -2.70
CA GLN A 69 11.56 -11.18 -2.56
C GLN A 69 12.47 -12.38 -2.24
N THR A 70 11.91 -13.51 -1.77
CA THR A 70 12.66 -14.69 -1.33
C THR A 70 12.71 -15.83 -2.33
N GLN A 71 12.43 -15.60 -3.62
CA GLN A 71 12.66 -16.58 -4.70
C GLN A 71 14.15 -16.85 -5.01
N SER A 72 15.02 -16.85 -3.99
CA SER A 72 16.38 -17.39 -4.10
C SER A 72 16.77 -18.36 -2.98
N ILE A 73 15.91 -18.69 -2.01
CA ILE A 73 16.23 -19.77 -1.05
C ILE A 73 15.00 -20.63 -0.80
N SER A 74 15.09 -21.86 -1.28
CA SER A 74 14.14 -22.94 -1.11
C SER A 74 13.88 -23.28 0.36
N SER A 75 12.67 -23.81 0.58
CA SER A 75 12.31 -24.87 1.55
C SER A 75 11.66 -24.51 2.88
N SER A 76 10.37 -24.86 2.92
CA SER A 76 9.71 -25.80 3.85
C SER A 76 9.26 -25.39 5.26
N SER A 77 8.06 -25.94 5.53
CA SER A 77 7.51 -26.44 6.80
C SER A 77 6.93 -25.40 7.75
N SER A 78 5.81 -25.62 8.45
CA SER A 78 4.89 -26.75 8.56
C SER A 78 3.75 -26.27 9.45
N SER A 79 2.51 -26.66 9.16
CA SER A 79 1.59 -27.35 10.09
C SER A 79 0.37 -27.82 9.32
#